data_AF-A0A673CWC8-F1
#
_entry.id   AF-A0A673CWC8-F1
#
_cell.length_a   1.000
_cell.length_b   1.000
_cell.length_c   1.000
_cell.angle_alpha   90.00
_cell.angle_beta   90.00
_cell.angle_gamma   90.00
#
_symmetry.space_group_name_H-M   'P 1'
#
loop_
_entity.id
_entity.type
_entity.pdbx_description
1 polymer ?
#
loop_
_entity_poly.entity_id
_entity_poly.type
_entity_poly.pdbx_seq_one_letter_code
_entity_poly.pdbx_strand_id
1 'polypeptide(L)'
;MLVYILLSLKSSFYPVRTLFVSGLPVDIKPRELYLLFRPFKGYEGSLIKLTSKQPVGFVTFDSRSGAEAAKNALNMRWYPTPSETSQPGWKSRQFC
;
A
#
# COMPACT_ATOMS: atom_id res chain seq x y z
N MET A 1 13.64 2.00 3.22
CA MET A 1 12.56 1.91 4.23
C MET A 1 11.58 0.85 3.77
N LEU A 2 11.73 -0.39 4.25
CA LEU A 2 10.83 -1.49 3.89
C LEU A 2 9.56 -1.36 4.74
N VAL A 3 8.53 -0.76 4.16
CA VAL A 3 7.19 -0.71 4.76
C VAL A 3 6.51 -2.04 4.43
N TYR A 4 6.22 -2.85 5.45
CA TYR A 4 5.53 -4.12 5.28
C TYR A 4 4.04 -3.91 5.55
N ILE A 5 3.22 -3.99 4.50
CA ILE A 5 1.77 -3.92 4.62
C ILE A 5 1.25 -5.34 4.79
N LEU A 6 1.06 -5.74 6.05
CA LEU A 6 0.45 -7.02 6.38
C LEU A 6 -1.07 -6.83 6.43
N LEU A 7 -1.79 -7.62 5.64
CA LEU A 7 -3.25 -7.61 5.66
C LEU A 7 -3.76 -8.03 7.04
N SER A 8 -4.73 -7.25 7.53
CA SER A 8 -5.81 -7.67 8.42
C SER A 8 -5.46 -8.46 9.68
N LEU A 9 -5.62 -7.81 10.84
CA LEU A 9 -5.86 -8.51 12.10
C LEU A 9 -7.20 -9.26 12.00
N LYS A 10 -7.12 -10.59 11.88
CA LYS A 10 -8.18 -11.59 12.08
C LYS A 10 -9.32 -11.64 11.04
N SER A 11 -9.06 -12.28 9.89
CA SER A 11 -9.92 -13.37 9.38
C SER A 11 -9.30 -14.02 8.14
N SER A 12 -8.99 -15.32 8.23
CA SER A 12 -8.44 -16.11 7.12
C SER A 12 -9.42 -16.30 5.95
N PHE A 13 -10.68 -15.87 6.10
CA PHE A 13 -11.75 -16.07 5.12
C PHE A 13 -12.27 -14.76 4.49
N TYR A 14 -12.07 -13.61 5.14
CA TYR A 14 -12.57 -12.32 4.65
C TYR A 14 -11.56 -11.21 4.90
N PRO A 15 -10.84 -10.76 3.86
CA PRO A 15 -10.00 -9.58 3.93
C PRO A 15 -10.77 -8.39 4.49
N VAL A 16 -10.18 -7.78 5.50
CA VAL A 16 -10.81 -6.66 6.21
C VAL A 16 -10.47 -5.35 5.51
N ARG A 17 -11.37 -4.38 5.67
CA ARG A 17 -11.23 -3.01 5.19
C ARG A 17 -10.07 -2.22 5.84
N THR A 18 -9.38 -2.80 6.81
CA THR A 18 -8.28 -2.15 7.54
C THR A 18 -6.95 -2.86 7.29
N LEU A 19 -5.96 -2.12 6.79
CA LEU A 19 -4.60 -2.58 6.57
C LEU A 19 -3.73 -2.31 7.80
N PHE A 20 -2.85 -3.26 8.13
CA PHE A 20 -1.81 -3.07 9.13
C PHE A 20 -0.48 -2.77 8.42
N VAL A 21 0.18 -1.70 8.84
CA VAL A 21 1.40 -1.17 8.23
C VAL A 21 2.50 -1.22 9.28
N SER A 22 3.52 -2.05 9.07
CA SER A 22 4.67 -2.18 9.96
C SER A 22 5.98 -1.79 9.26
N GLY A 23 7.07 -1.68 10.02
CA GLY A 23 8.35 -1.19 9.51
C GLY A 23 8.39 0.32 9.29
N LEU A 24 7.52 1.08 9.97
CA LEU A 24 7.49 2.53 9.88
C LEU A 24 8.72 3.14 10.59
N PRO A 25 9.27 4.26 10.08
CA PRO A 25 10.33 5.00 10.77
C PRO A 25 9.84 5.54 12.12
N VAL A 26 10.75 5.73 13.07
CA VAL A 26 10.40 6.17 14.44
C VAL A 26 9.76 7.56 14.47
N ASP A 27 10.10 8.40 13.49
CA ASP A 27 9.64 9.77 13.28
C ASP A 27 8.43 9.87 12.34
N ILE A 28 7.77 8.74 12.04
CA ILE A 28 6.60 8.68 11.15
C ILE A 28 5.51 9.67 11.60
N LYS A 29 5.00 10.46 10.65
CA LYS A 29 3.90 11.39 10.90
C LYS A 29 2.57 10.84 10.35
N PRO A 30 1.42 11.10 11.00
CA PRO A 30 0.11 10.72 10.45
C PRO A 30 -0.10 11.24 9.02
N ARG A 31 0.48 12.41 8.72
CA ARG A 31 0.48 13.02 7.39
C ARG A 31 1.11 12.13 6.32
N GLU A 32 2.14 11.35 6.65
CA GLU A 32 2.81 10.48 5.67
C GLU A 32 1.92 9.29 5.29
N LEU A 33 1.21 8.68 6.24
CA LEU A 33 0.20 7.66 5.92
C LEU A 33 -0.93 8.25 5.08
N TYR A 34 -1.42 9.45 5.43
CA TYR A 34 -2.41 10.13 4.60
C TYR A 34 -1.91 10.32 3.16
N LEU A 35 -0.68 10.82 2.97
CA LEU A 35 -0.12 11.04 1.64
C LEU A 35 0.09 9.73 0.86
N LEU A 36 0.46 8.65 1.54
CA LEU A 36 0.66 7.33 0.95
C LEU A 36 -0.66 6.73 0.46
N PHE A 37 -1.74 6.90 1.23
CA PHE A 37 -3.01 6.23 0.97
C PHE A 37 -4.09 7.09 0.29
N ARG A 38 -3.97 8.43 0.31
CA ARG A 38 -4.90 9.34 -0.39
C ARG A 38 -5.16 9.04 -1.87
N PRO A 39 -4.19 8.49 -2.66
CA PRO A 39 -4.45 8.22 -4.07
C PRO A 39 -5.41 7.04 -4.28
N PHE A 40 -5.60 6.20 -3.26
CA PHE A 40 -6.49 5.05 -3.33
C PHE A 40 -7.91 5.45 -2.99
N LYS A 41 -8.85 5.04 -3.85
CA LYS A 41 -10.28 5.23 -3.57
C LYS A 41 -10.67 4.50 -2.28
N GLY A 42 -11.56 5.14 -1.54
CA GLY A 42 -12.13 4.57 -0.34
C GLY A 42 -11.29 4.74 0.92
N TYR A 43 -10.19 5.51 0.91
CA TYR A 43 -9.47 5.82 2.14
C TYR A 43 -10.37 6.61 3.11
N GLU A 44 -10.60 6.04 4.30
CA GLU A 44 -11.36 6.71 5.38
C GLU A 44 -10.42 7.42 6.35
N GLY A 45 -9.29 6.78 6.68
CA GLY A 45 -8.38 7.34 7.66
C GLY A 45 -7.23 6.40 8.03
N SER A 46 -6.28 6.94 8.78
CA SER A 46 -5.15 6.18 9.29
C SER A 46 -4.82 6.56 10.72
N LEU A 47 -4.50 5.56 11.53
CA LEU A 47 -4.06 5.68 12.91
C LEU A 47 -2.62 5.19 13.04
N ILE A 48 -1.79 5.93 13.75
CA ILE A 48 -0.45 5.48 14.15
C ILE A 48 -0.51 5.06 15.61
N LYS A 49 0.01 3.87 15.89
CA LYS A 49 0.19 3.36 17.24
C LYS A 49 1.67 3.18 17.51
N LEU A 50 2.18 3.96 18.46
CA LEU A 50 3.52 3.77 18.99
C LEU A 50 3.55 2.49 19.83
N THR A 51 4.49 1.61 19.53
CA THR A 51 4.78 0.41 20.33
C THR A 51 6.16 0.54 20.93
N SER A 52 6.49 -0.25 21.95
CA SER A 52 7.79 -0.20 22.62
C SER A 52 8.99 -0.54 21.71
N LYS A 53 8.75 -1.13 20.53
CA LYS A 53 9.81 -1.52 19.58
C LYS A 53 9.82 -0.62 18.34
N GLN A 54 8.66 -0.42 17.71
CA GLN A 54 8.54 0.36 16.46
C GLN A 54 7.10 0.85 16.27
N PRO A 55 6.87 2.05 15.70
CA PRO A 55 5.52 2.48 15.34
C PRO A 55 4.89 1.56 14.29
N VAL A 56 3.57 1.41 14.43
CA VAL A 56 2.73 0.68 13.48
C VAL A 56 1.56 1.55 13.03
N GLY A 57 1.15 1.40 11.78
CA GLY A 57 0.03 2.11 11.18
C GLY A 57 -1.17 1.19 10.98
N PHE A 58 -2.36 1.74 11.15
CA PHE A 58 -3.63 1.11 10.80
C PHE A 58 -4.33 2.01 9.80
N VAL A 59 -4.73 1.49 8.65
CA VAL A 59 -5.33 2.28 7.58
C VAL A 59 -6.67 1.69 7.23
N THR A 60 -7.74 2.45 7.38
CA THR A 60 -9.11 2.00 7.14
C THR A 60 -9.61 2.51 5.80
N PHE A 61 -10.34 1.63 5.11
CA PHE A 61 -11.01 1.89 3.86
C PHE A 61 -12.52 1.68 4.00
N ASP A 62 -13.28 2.25 3.06
CA ASP A 62 -14.72 2.08 2.91
C ASP A 62 -15.08 0.65 2.50
N SER A 63 -14.18 -0.01 1.77
CA SER A 63 -14.42 -1.26 1.07
C SER A 63 -13.18 -2.15 1.13
N ARG A 64 -13.45 -3.46 1.16
CA ARG A 64 -12.41 -4.50 1.11
C ARG A 64 -11.59 -4.41 -0.17
N SER A 65 -12.24 -4.23 -1.31
CA SER A 65 -11.59 -4.13 -2.62
C SER A 65 -10.63 -2.94 -2.70
N GLY A 66 -11.00 -1.79 -2.11
CA GLY A 66 -10.12 -0.63 -1.99
C GLY A 66 -8.86 -0.93 -1.18
N ALA A 67 -9.02 -1.59 -0.02
CA ALA A 67 -7.90 -1.99 0.84
C ALA A 67 -6.96 -3.00 0.13
N GLU A 68 -7.51 -4.00 -0.56
CA GLU A 68 -6.73 -4.99 -1.32
C GLU A 68 -5.95 -4.34 -2.47
N ALA A 69 -6.60 -3.44 -3.23
CA ALA A 69 -5.97 -2.72 -4.32
C ALA A 69 -4.82 -1.82 -3.82
N ALA A 70 -5.03 -1.10 -2.72
CA ALA A 70 -4.01 -0.27 -2.10
C ALA A 70 -2.80 -1.10 -1.63
N LYS A 71 -3.04 -2.22 -0.93
CA LYS A 71 -1.98 -3.15 -0.53
C LYS A 71 -1.21 -3.68 -1.74
N ASN A 72 -1.92 -4.12 -2.78
CA ASN A 72 -1.28 -4.69 -3.95
C ASN A 72 -0.42 -3.64 -4.67
N ALA A 73 -0.95 -2.44 -4.91
CA ALA A 73 -0.21 -1.35 -5.53
C ALA A 73 1.05 -0.95 -4.75
N LEU A 74 0.98 -0.94 -3.42
CA LEU A 74 2.11 -0.60 -2.56
C LEU A 74 3.16 -1.72 -2.47
N ASN A 75 2.74 -2.99 -2.49
CA ASN A 75 3.67 -4.12 -2.57
C ASN A 75 4.37 -4.19 -3.94
N MET A 76 3.65 -3.92 -5.04
CA MET A 76 4.18 -3.91 -6.41
C MET A 76 5.11 -2.72 -6.69
N ARG A 77 4.95 -1.60 -5.95
CA ARG A 77 5.87 -0.46 -6.01
C ARG A 77 7.27 -0.83 -5.48
N TRP A 78 7.35 -1.74 -4.51
CA TRP A 78 8.60 -2.13 -3.84
C TRP A 78 9.22 -3.43 -4.34
N TYR A 79 8.45 -4.31 -4.94
CA TYR A 79 8.97 -5.44 -5.69
C TYR A 79 8.59 -5.26 -7.16
N PRO A 80 9.52 -4.84 -8.05
CA PRO A 80 9.24 -4.91 -9.47
C PRO A 80 9.08 -6.39 -9.83
N THR A 81 7.85 -6.85 -9.98
CA THR A 81 7.60 -8.09 -10.70
C THR A 81 8.07 -7.87 -12.14
N PRO A 82 8.96 -8.72 -12.70
CA PRO A 82 9.53 -8.51 -14.04
C PRO A 82 8.54 -8.65 -15.21
N SER A 83 7.22 -8.53 -15.00
CA SER A 83 6.20 -8.95 -15.98
C SER A 83 5.26 -7.87 -16.50
N GLU A 84 5.46 -6.58 -16.22
CA GLU A 84 4.73 -5.51 -16.93
C GLU A 84 5.66 -4.69 -17.82
N THR A 85 6.23 -5.37 -18.82
CA THR A 85 6.53 -4.70 -20.10
C THR A 85 5.23 -4.57 -20.88
N SER A 86 4.32 -3.73 -20.37
CA SER A 86 3.32 -3.11 -21.24
C SER A 86 4.09 -2.12 -22.12
N GLN A 87 4.32 -2.60 -23.34
CA GLN A 87 5.05 -2.02 -24.46
C GLN A 87 5.16 -0.49 -24.42
N PRO A 88 6.39 0.08 -24.43
CA PRO A 88 6.55 1.40 -25.01
C PRO A 88 6.28 1.28 -26.52
N GLY A 89 5.31 2.03 -27.03
CA GLY A 89 4.95 2.13 -28.44
C GLY A 89 5.98 2.88 -29.28
N TRP A 90 7.23 2.42 -29.32
CA TRP A 90 8.30 2.99 -30.16
C TRP A 90 8.64 2.17 -31.41
N LYS A 91 8.04 0.98 -31.59
CA LYS A 91 8.23 0.11 -32.78
C LYS A 91 7.40 0.53 -34.00
N SER A 92 7.18 1.82 -34.20
CA SER A 92 6.53 2.32 -35.41
C SER A 92 7.08 3.69 -35.75
N ARG A 93 8.26 3.71 -36.38
CA ARG A 93 8.58 4.59 -37.49
C ARG A 93 9.88 4.13 -38.16
N GLN A 94 9.70 3.64 -39.37
CA GLN A 94 10.62 3.72 -40.52
C GLN A 94 11.94 2.98 -40.42
N PHE A 95 11.89 1.75 -40.95
CA PHE A 95 12.91 1.28 -41.88
C PHE A 95 13.14 2.36 -42.96
N CYS A 96 14.36 2.87 -43.04
CA CYS A 96 15.04 3.18 -44.29
C CYS A 96 16.20 2.21 -44.40
#